data_AF-A0A381VM33-F1
#
_entry.id   AF-A0A381VM33-F1
#
_cell.length_a   1.000
_cell.length_b   1.000
_cell.length_c   1.000
_cell.angle_alpha   90.00
_cell.angle_beta   90.00
_cell.angle_gamma   90.00
#
_symmetry.space_group_name_H-M   'P 1'
#
loop_
_entity.id
_entity.type
_entity.pdbx_description
1 polymer ?
#
loop_
_entity_poly.entity_id
_entity_poly.type
_entity_poly.pdbx_seq_one_letter_code
_entity_poly.pdbx_strand_id
1 'polypeptide(L)' 'MADVQINSVTKSFGDNEVIHSVDLKVEDKEFMGFVGSSGCGKSTLLSLIARLEDVNEGEISIGDEREVP' A
#
# COMPACT_ATOMS: atom_id res chain seq x y z
N MET A 1 15.12 -10.39 -4.99
CA MET A 1 13.99 -10.04 -4.11
C MET A 1 14.21 -8.57 -3.77
N ALA A 2 13.12 -7.81 -3.59
CA ALA A 2 13.12 -6.35 -3.57
C ALA A 2 12.42 -5.86 -2.31
N ASP A 3 12.86 -4.73 -1.76
CA ASP A 3 12.14 -4.03 -0.70
C ASP A 3 10.83 -3.44 -1.23
N VAL A 4 9.85 -3.26 -0.35
CA VAL A 4 8.61 -2.55 -0.66
C VAL A 4 8.51 -1.35 0.28
N GLN A 5 8.28 -0.17 -0.27
CA GLN A 5 8.07 1.05 0.49
C GLN A 5 6.76 1.70 0.09
N ILE A 6 5.97 2.09 1.09
CA ILE A 6 4.71 2.80 0.98
C ILE A 6 4.90 4.08 1.77
N ASN A 7 4.73 5.24 1.14
CA ASN A 7 4.88 6.54 1.78
C ASN A 7 3.56 7.31 1.69
N SER A 8 2.94 7.54 2.85
CA SER A 8 1.73 8.33 3.04
C SER A 8 0.60 7.99 2.06
N VAL A 9 0.40 6.69 1.79
CA VAL A 9 -0.58 6.25 0.81
C VAL A 9 -1.98 6.38 1.34
N THR A 10 -2.84 7.02 0.54
CA THR A 10 -4.27 7.18 0.83
C THR A 10 -5.09 6.60 -0.31
N LYS A 11 -6.21 5.95 0.04
CA LYS A 11 -7.17 5.40 -0.92
C LYS A 11 -8.59 5.58 -0.43
N SER A 12 -9.42 6.15 -1.29
CA SER A 12 -10.84 6.40 -1.10
C SER A 12 -11.66 5.82 -2.24
N PHE A 13 -12.84 5.32 -1.91
CA PHE A 13 -13.84 4.92 -2.89
C PHE A 13 -15.07 5.82 -2.71
N GLY A 14 -15.20 6.81 -3.59
CA GLY A 14 -16.14 7.92 -3.38
C GLY A 14 -15.78 8.70 -2.11
N ASP A 15 -16.76 8.93 -1.25
CA ASP A 15 -16.58 9.67 0.02
C ASP A 15 -16.02 8.80 1.17
N ASN A 16 -15.79 7.51 0.93
CA ASN A 16 -15.30 6.58 1.95
C ASN A 16 -13.80 6.34 1.80
N GLU A 17 -13.01 6.95 2.69
CA GLU A 17 -11.57 6.72 2.80
C GLU A 17 -11.31 5.38 3.51
N VAL A 18 -10.60 4.47 2.83
CA VAL A 18 -10.35 3.09 3.28
C VAL A 18 -8.92 2.92 3.78
N ILE A 19 -7.97 3.60 3.14
CA ILE A 19 -6.56 3.65 3.56
C ILE A 19 -6.25 5.09 3.92
N HIS A 20 -5.78 5.30 5.14
CA HIS A 20 -5.55 6.61 5.73
C HIS A 20 -4.04 6.89 5.88
N SER A 21 -3.42 7.54 4.90
CA SER A 21 -2.01 7.96 4.91
C SER A 21 -1.05 6.94 5.55
N VAL A 22 -0.99 5.73 4.98
CA VAL A 22 -0.19 4.63 5.53
C VAL A 22 1.26 4.75 5.10
N ASP A 23 2.17 4.62 6.07
CA ASP A 23 3.60 4.40 5.84
C ASP A 23 3.97 2.96 6.20
N LEU A 24 4.64 2.27 5.27
CA LEU A 24 5.09 0.90 5.46
C LEU A 24 6.43 0.67 4.76
N LYS A 25 7.33 -0.05 5.42
CA LYS A 25 8.55 -0.56 4.80
C LYS A 25 8.61 -2.07 5.06
N VAL A 26 8.80 -2.83 3.99
CA VAL A 26 9.03 -4.28 4.03
C VAL A 26 10.41 -4.53 3.45
N GLU A 27 11.30 -5.12 4.25
CA GLU A 27 12.67 -5.37 3.83
C GLU A 27 12.77 -6.56 2.87
N ASP A 28 13.86 -6.61 2.09
CA ASP A 28 14.14 -7.75 1.24
C ASP A 28 14.12 -9.06 2.07
N LYS A 29 13.34 -10.04 1.61
CA LYS A 29 13.11 -11.35 2.26
C LYS A 29 12.35 -11.30 3.59
N GLU A 30 11.79 -10.16 3.98
CA GLU A 30 10.90 -10.10 5.12
C GLU A 30 9.58 -10.84 4.83
N PHE A 31 9.09 -11.57 5.84
CA PHE A 31 7.77 -12.19 5.79
C PHE A 31 6.83 -11.45 6.75
N MET A 32 6.00 -10.58 6.20
CA MET A 32 5.01 -9.80 6.92
C MET A 32 3.59 -10.32 6.63
N GLY A 33 2.71 -10.26 7.63
CA GLY A 33 1.28 -10.52 7.48
C GLY A 33 0.42 -9.36 7.98
N PHE A 34 -0.66 -9.04 7.25
CA PHE A 34 -1.63 -8.04 7.67
C PHE A 34 -2.73 -8.68 8.53
N VAL A 35 -2.98 -8.12 9.73
CA VAL A 35 -4.00 -8.59 10.67
C VAL A 35 -4.95 -7.44 11.01
N GLY A 36 -6.25 -7.73 11.10
CA GLY A 36 -7.27 -6.75 11.46
C GLY A 36 -8.68 -7.23 11.13
N SER A 37 -9.71 -6.53 11.62
CA SER A 37 -11.12 -6.86 11.40
C SER A 37 -11.50 -6.88 9.91
N SER A 38 -12.60 -7.55 9.55
CA SER A 38 -13.13 -7.46 8.19
C SER A 38 -13.43 -6.00 7.83
N GLY A 39 -13.06 -5.57 6.62
CA GLY A 39 -13.27 -4.20 6.15
C GLY A 39 -12.19 -3.18 6.55
N CYS A 40 -11.18 -3.54 7.34
CA CYS A 40 -10.13 -2.58 7.76
C CYS A 40 -9.08 -2.24 6.67
N GLY A 41 -9.35 -2.51 5.40
CA GLY A 41 -8.46 -2.11 4.28
C GLY A 41 -7.33 -3.09 3.91
N LYS A 42 -7.18 -4.26 4.54
CA LYS A 42 -6.08 -5.22 4.23
C LYS A 42 -5.99 -5.61 2.76
N SER A 43 -7.08 -6.11 2.19
CA SER A 43 -7.14 -6.54 0.79
C SER A 43 -7.00 -5.36 -0.16
N THR A 44 -7.47 -4.17 0.24
CA THR A 44 -7.28 -2.92 -0.50
C THR A 44 -5.80 -2.59 -0.58
N LEU A 45 -5.08 -2.57 0.55
CA LEU A 45 -3.65 -2.27 0.59
C LEU A 45 -2.82 -3.29 -0.24
N LEU A 46 -3.15 -4.59 -0.14
CA LEU A 46 -2.54 -5.62 -0.98
C LEU A 46 -2.79 -5.39 -2.47
N SER A 47 -3.99 -4.91 -2.84
CA SER A 47 -4.34 -4.61 -4.24
C SER A 47 -3.57 -3.39 -4.77
N LEU A 48 -3.35 -2.37 -3.92
CA LEU A 48 -2.52 -1.21 -4.26
C LEU A 48 -1.05 -1.63 -4.47
N ILE A 49 -0.48 -2.43 -3.56
CA ILE A 49 0.90 -2.95 -3.70
C ILE A 49 1.03 -3.81 -4.96
N ALA A 50 0.03 -4.64 -5.25
CA ALA A 50 -0.01 -5.48 -6.45
C ALA A 50 -0.29 -4.70 -7.75
N ARG A 51 -0.46 -3.38 -7.69
CA ARG A 51 -0.83 -2.52 -8.82
C ARG A 51 -2.13 -2.95 -9.54
N LEU A 52 -3.08 -3.51 -8.78
CA LEU A 52 -4.42 -3.83 -9.27
C LEU A 52 -5.38 -2.64 -9.12
N GLU A 53 -4.97 -1.63 -8.36
CA GLU A 53 -5.72 -0.41 -8.03
C GLU A 53 -4.73 0.76 -7.94
N ASP A 54 -5.16 1.94 -8.37
CA ASP A 54 -4.35 3.17 -8.26
C ASP A 54 -4.44 3.78 -6.86
N VAL A 55 -3.36 4.43 -6.43
CA VAL A 55 -3.35 5.27 -5.22
C VAL A 55 -4.03 6.60 -5.50
N ASN A 56 -4.68 7.20 -4.48
CA ASN A 56 -5.18 8.57 -4.62
C ASN A 56 -4.11 9.59 -4.26
N GLU A 57 -3.35 9.31 -3.20
CA GLU A 57 -2.23 10.14 -2.74
C GLU A 57 -1.11 9.22 -2.22
N GLY A 58 0.11 9.77 -2.12
CA GLY A 58 1.29 9.03 -1.71
C GLY A 58 1.95 8.24 -2.83
N GLU A 59 2.91 7.40 -2.47
CA GLU A 59 3.68 6.58 -3.42
C GLU A 59 3.93 5.16 -2.90
N ILE A 60 4.01 4.21 -3.82
CA ILE A 60 4.43 2.83 -3.55
C ILE A 60 5.61 2.51 -4.47
N SER A 61 6.71 2.04 -3.91
CA SER A 61 7.88 1.58 -4.66
C SER A 61 8.22 0.13 -4.33
N ILE A 62 8.65 -0.63 -5.34
CA ILE A 62 9.10 -2.01 -5.21
C ILE A 62 10.51 -2.10 -5.78
N GLY A 63 11.52 -2.23 -4.92
CA GLY A 63 12.93 -2.12 -5.27
C GLY A 63 13.29 -0.73 -5.82
N ASP A 64 14.13 -0.70 -6.85
CA ASP A 64 14.56 0.55 -7.48
C ASP A 64 13.50 1.19 -8.39
N GLU A 65 12.35 0.53 -8.62
CA GLU A 65 11.23 1.11 -9.37
C GLU A 65 10.45 2.07 -8.46
N ARG A 66 10.73 3.37 -8.62
CA ARG A 66 9.91 4.46 -8.09
C ARG A 66 8.96 4.94 -9.18
N GLU A 67 7.66 4.81 -8.96
CA GLU A 67 6.68 5.59 -9.71
C GLU A 67 6.29 6.80 -8.87
N VAL A 68 6.67 7.97 -9.39
CA VAL A 68 6.13 9.26 -8.97
C VAL A 68 4.83 9.46 -9.76
N PRO A 69 3.71 9.82 -9.12
CA PRO A 69 2.46 10.10 -9.83
C PRO A 69 2.59 11.24 -10.85
#